data_AF-A0A8C0GDN2-F1
#
_entry.id   AF-A0A8C0GDN2-F1
#
_cell.length_a   1.000
_cell.length_b   1.000
_cell.length_c   1.000
_cell.angle_alpha   90.00
_cell.angle_beta   90.00
_cell.angle_gamma   90.00
#
_symmetry.space_group_name_H-M   'P 1'
#
loop_
_entity.id
_entity.type
_entity.pdbx_description
1 polymer ?
#
loop_
_entity_poly.entity_id
_entity_poly.type
_entity_poly.pdbx_seq_one_letter_code
_entity_poly.pdbx_strand_id
1 'polypeptide(L)'
;MGVSNVVLLERDRLTSGTTWHTAGLLWQLRPSDVEVELLAHTRNVVSKDLEEETGLHTGWIQNGGLFIASNEQRLDEYKRLMSLGKVYGIESYVLSPAETKDLYPHMNVDDLYGTLYVPKDGTMDPAGTCTTLSRAATARGASVIENCPVTGIQVKADDLGVQRVAAVETNYGTIQTPCVVNCAGVWARALGQMAGVNVPLVAMQHAYVVTERIEGIQNMPNVRDHDASVYLRLQGDALSVGGYESNPIFWEEVIWDSACLKSSCAK
;
A
#
# COMPACT_ATOMS: atom_id res chain seq x y z
N MET A 1 21.87 -0.19 0.24
CA MET A 1 22.66 -0.19 -1.01
C MET A 1 23.19 1.21 -1.27
N GLY A 2 24.47 1.38 -1.58
CA GLY A 2 25.13 2.69 -1.80
C GLY A 2 25.13 3.14 -3.27
N VAL A 3 24.01 2.96 -3.96
CA VAL A 3 23.87 3.36 -5.37
C VAL A 3 23.71 4.87 -5.44
N SER A 4 24.62 5.56 -6.12
CA SER A 4 24.56 7.00 -6.42
C SER A 4 24.00 7.23 -7.83
N ASN A 5 23.67 8.48 -8.17
CA ASN A 5 23.14 8.89 -9.48
C ASN A 5 21.80 8.25 -9.84
N VAL A 6 20.86 8.24 -8.88
CA VAL A 6 19.50 7.75 -9.08
C VAL A 6 18.61 8.88 -9.58
N VAL A 7 17.83 8.63 -10.63
CA VAL A 7 16.82 9.55 -11.15
C VAL A 7 15.45 8.90 -11.08
N LEU A 8 14.50 9.56 -10.42
CA LEU A 8 13.08 9.22 -10.44
C LEU A 8 12.38 10.14 -11.42
N LEU A 9 11.70 9.56 -12.41
CA LEU A 9 10.86 10.27 -13.37
C LEU A 9 9.39 10.03 -12.99
N GLU A 10 8.64 11.11 -12.81
CA GLU A 10 7.22 11.09 -12.54
C GLU A 10 6.49 11.82 -13.67
N ARG A 11 5.47 11.18 -14.24
CA ARG A 11 4.71 11.73 -15.38
C ARG A 11 4.02 13.03 -15.00
N ASP A 12 3.39 13.06 -13.84
CA ASP A 12 2.59 14.18 -13.36
C ASP A 12 3.23 14.77 -12.09
N ARG A 13 2.64 14.51 -10.93
CA ARG A 13 3.22 14.81 -9.61
C ARG A 13 3.30 13.55 -8.77
N LEU A 14 4.23 13.50 -7.84
CA LEU A 14 4.34 12.43 -6.87
C LEU A 14 2.96 12.20 -6.24
N THR A 15 2.62 10.93 -6.04
CA THR A 15 1.33 10.46 -5.51
C THR A 15 0.13 10.54 -6.49
N SER A 16 0.29 11.03 -7.72
CA SER A 16 -0.82 11.17 -8.70
C SER A 16 -1.39 9.84 -9.23
N GLY A 17 -0.74 8.71 -8.92
CA GLY A 17 -1.27 7.36 -9.18
C GLY A 17 -2.31 6.91 -8.17
N THR A 18 -2.24 5.65 -7.74
CA THR A 18 -3.20 5.10 -6.75
C THR A 18 -2.86 5.47 -5.31
N THR A 19 -1.64 5.98 -5.05
CA THR A 19 -1.14 6.28 -3.71
C THR A 19 -1.96 7.32 -2.97
N TRP A 20 -2.45 8.38 -3.62
CA TRP A 20 -3.17 9.46 -2.89
C TRP A 20 -4.52 9.03 -2.32
N HIS A 21 -5.17 8.01 -2.89
CA HIS A 21 -6.53 7.59 -2.53
C HIS A 21 -6.58 6.23 -1.83
N THR A 22 -5.45 5.69 -1.37
CA THR A 22 -5.44 4.45 -0.59
C THR A 22 -5.93 4.70 0.84
N ALA A 23 -6.51 3.67 1.45
CA ALA A 23 -6.87 3.68 2.86
C ALA A 23 -5.64 3.76 3.78
N GLY A 24 -4.42 3.47 3.31
CA GLY A 24 -3.20 3.64 4.10
C GLY A 24 -3.09 2.72 5.32
N LEU A 25 -3.84 1.62 5.33
CA LEU A 25 -3.82 0.62 6.39
C LEU A 25 -2.57 -0.26 6.29
N LEU A 26 -1.89 -0.48 7.42
CA LEU A 26 -0.74 -1.36 7.55
C LEU A 26 -1.06 -2.46 8.56
N TRP A 27 -1.08 -3.70 8.07
CA TRP A 27 -1.46 -4.88 8.81
C TRP A 27 -0.33 -5.90 8.76
N GLN A 28 0.38 -6.16 9.86
CA GLN A 28 1.64 -6.91 9.78
C GLN A 28 1.46 -8.42 9.56
N LEU A 29 0.44 -9.04 10.16
CA LEU A 29 0.24 -10.48 10.06
C LEU A 29 -0.36 -10.88 8.71
N ARG A 30 0.31 -11.83 8.04
CA ARG A 30 -0.10 -12.43 6.77
C ARG A 30 0.16 -13.93 6.77
N PRO A 31 -0.51 -14.72 5.92
CA PRO A 31 -0.20 -16.13 5.73
C PRO A 31 1.18 -16.39 5.11
N SER A 32 1.83 -15.37 4.55
CA SER A 32 3.13 -15.45 3.87
C SER A 32 4.25 -14.83 4.70
N ASP A 33 5.28 -15.63 4.98
CA ASP A 33 6.50 -15.24 5.70
C ASP A 33 7.18 -14.01 5.10
N VAL A 34 7.30 -13.99 3.77
CA VAL A 34 7.92 -12.87 3.03
C VAL A 34 7.11 -11.58 3.19
N GLU A 35 5.78 -11.68 3.18
CA GLU A 35 4.92 -10.50 3.38
C GLU A 35 5.06 -9.97 4.81
N VAL A 36 5.10 -10.86 5.80
CA VAL A 36 5.28 -10.49 7.20
C VAL A 36 6.59 -9.71 7.40
N GLU A 37 7.70 -10.19 6.83
CA GLU A 37 9.00 -9.50 6.91
C GLU A 37 8.98 -8.13 6.21
N LEU A 38 8.39 -8.06 5.00
CA LEU A 38 8.25 -6.80 4.26
C LEU A 38 7.41 -5.78 5.02
N LEU A 39 6.32 -6.22 5.64
CA LEU A 39 5.42 -5.35 6.42
C LEU A 39 6.07 -4.91 7.73
N ALA A 40 6.80 -5.79 8.42
CA ALA A 40 7.56 -5.43 9.61
C ALA A 40 8.64 -4.39 9.27
N HIS A 41 9.36 -4.56 8.16
CA HIS A 41 10.31 -3.56 7.67
C HIS A 41 9.62 -2.24 7.33
N THR A 42 8.53 -2.29 6.56
CA THR A 42 7.74 -1.10 6.18
C THR A 42 7.26 -0.35 7.42
N ARG A 43 6.74 -1.07 8.43
CA ARG A 43 6.30 -0.50 9.70
C ARG A 43 7.43 0.25 10.39
N ASN A 44 8.64 -0.31 10.46
CA ASN A 44 9.79 0.37 11.07
C ASN A 44 10.19 1.63 10.30
N VAL A 45 10.22 1.56 8.97
CA VAL A 45 10.53 2.70 8.11
C VAL A 45 9.53 3.83 8.34
N VAL A 46 8.23 3.54 8.33
CA VAL A 46 7.20 4.59 8.45
C VAL A 46 7.03 5.10 9.87
N SER A 47 7.12 4.25 10.88
CA SER A 47 6.86 4.65 12.28
C SER A 47 8.07 5.24 13.01
N LYS A 48 9.28 5.11 12.45
CA LYS A 48 10.51 5.46 13.13
C LYS A 48 11.57 6.01 12.18
N ASP A 49 12.07 5.20 11.26
CA ASP A 49 13.35 5.50 10.58
C ASP A 49 13.29 6.79 9.75
N LEU A 50 12.16 7.02 9.04
CA LEU A 50 11.99 8.23 8.23
C LEU A 50 11.93 9.51 9.07
N GLU A 51 11.29 9.46 10.23
CA GLU A 51 11.21 10.62 11.12
C GLU A 51 12.57 10.90 11.75
N GLU A 52 13.29 9.87 12.20
CA GLU A 52 14.66 10.01 12.72
C GLU A 52 15.63 10.56 11.68
N GLU A 53 15.49 10.16 10.41
CA GLU A 53 16.36 10.60 9.32
C GLU A 53 16.05 12.01 8.82
N THR A 54 14.76 12.36 8.70
CA THR A 54 14.32 13.58 8.00
C THR A 54 13.75 14.67 8.91
N GLY A 55 13.40 14.32 10.16
CA GLY A 55 12.64 15.17 11.07
C GLY A 55 11.17 15.38 10.67
N LEU A 56 10.64 14.57 9.74
CA LEU A 56 9.28 14.69 9.22
C LEU A 56 8.44 13.47 9.61
N HIS A 57 7.29 13.73 10.23
CA HIS A 57 6.33 12.69 10.58
C HIS A 57 5.66 12.11 9.32
N THR A 58 5.48 10.79 9.27
CA THR A 58 4.88 10.06 8.13
C THR A 58 3.36 9.95 8.20
N GLY A 59 2.76 10.52 9.25
CA GLY A 59 1.34 10.34 9.55
C GLY A 59 1.03 8.96 10.14
N TRP A 60 2.03 8.24 10.67
CA TRP A 60 1.82 6.98 11.36
C TRP A 60 0.90 7.15 12.58
N ILE A 61 -0.16 6.35 12.63
CA ILE A 61 -1.08 6.25 13.76
C ILE A 61 -1.15 4.79 14.14
N GLN A 62 -0.62 4.46 15.33
CA GLN A 62 -0.66 3.11 15.88
C GLN A 62 -1.94 2.89 16.70
N ASN A 63 -3.08 2.82 16.02
CA ASN A 63 -4.36 2.52 16.68
C ASN A 63 -4.70 1.03 16.69
N GLY A 64 -3.84 0.17 16.15
CA GLY A 64 -4.01 -1.27 16.14
C GLY A 64 -4.84 -1.79 14.96
N GLY A 65 -4.82 -3.11 14.82
CA GLY A 65 -5.58 -3.84 13.82
C GLY A 65 -6.38 -4.99 14.43
N LEU A 66 -7.64 -5.12 14.03
CA LEU A 66 -8.59 -6.12 14.53
C LEU A 66 -9.17 -6.92 13.37
N PHE A 67 -8.90 -8.22 13.35
CA PHE A 67 -9.39 -9.12 12.31
C PHE A 67 -10.56 -9.94 12.83
N ILE A 68 -11.66 -9.97 12.07
CA ILE A 68 -12.93 -10.57 12.47
C ILE A 68 -13.00 -12.04 12.07
N ALA A 69 -13.45 -12.90 13.00
CA ALA A 69 -13.76 -14.29 12.73
C ALA A 69 -15.25 -14.56 13.00
N SER A 70 -16.02 -14.63 11.91
CA SER A 70 -17.47 -14.94 11.95
C SER A 70 -17.77 -16.44 11.83
N ASN A 71 -16.73 -17.28 11.77
CA ASN A 71 -16.82 -18.74 11.76
C ASN A 71 -15.61 -19.39 12.45
N GLU A 72 -15.74 -20.67 12.80
CA GLU A 72 -14.70 -21.44 13.50
C GLU A 72 -13.42 -21.60 12.68
N GLN A 73 -13.55 -21.80 11.36
CA GLN A 73 -12.40 -21.98 10.47
C GLN A 73 -11.53 -20.72 10.42
N ARG A 74 -12.17 -19.54 10.39
CA ARG A 74 -11.47 -18.25 10.43
C ARG A 74 -10.76 -18.05 11.76
N LEU A 75 -11.40 -18.42 12.88
CA LEU A 75 -10.78 -18.33 14.19
C LEU A 75 -9.54 -19.23 14.29
N ASP A 76 -9.60 -20.44 13.75
CA ASP A 76 -8.44 -21.34 13.72
C ASP A 76 -7.31 -20.83 12.80
N GLU A 77 -7.66 -20.21 11.66
CA GLU A 77 -6.69 -19.50 10.83
C GLU A 77 -5.99 -18.39 11.64
N TYR A 78 -6.72 -17.63 12.44
CA TYR A 78 -6.16 -16.56 13.26
C TYR A 78 -5.30 -17.05 14.42
N LYS A 79 -5.64 -18.19 15.05
CA LYS A 79 -4.75 -18.85 16.02
C LYS A 79 -3.42 -19.27 15.37
N ARG A 80 -3.47 -19.73 14.11
CA ARG A 80 -2.27 -20.03 13.32
C ARG A 80 -1.46 -18.77 13.02
N LEU A 81 -2.11 -17.68 12.59
CA LEU A 81 -1.45 -16.39 12.35
C LEU A 81 -0.82 -15.81 13.63
N MET A 82 -1.49 -15.88 14.77
CA MET A 82 -0.92 -15.48 16.07
C MET A 82 0.33 -16.31 16.41
N SER A 83 0.30 -17.62 16.13
CA SER A 83 1.46 -18.49 16.34
C SER A 83 2.64 -18.13 15.43
N LEU A 84 2.36 -17.79 14.17
CA LEU A 84 3.35 -17.25 13.22
C LEU A 84 3.92 -15.92 13.71
N GLY A 85 3.06 -15.03 14.21
CA GLY A 85 3.46 -13.73 14.77
C GLY A 85 4.50 -13.86 15.88
N LYS A 86 4.42 -14.88 16.72
CA LYS A 86 5.44 -15.15 17.76
C LYS A 86 6.83 -15.40 17.19
N VAL A 87 6.94 -16.06 16.04
CA VAL A 87 8.22 -16.34 15.36
C VAL A 87 8.84 -15.04 14.84
N TYR A 88 8.01 -14.12 14.32
CA TYR A 88 8.42 -12.83 13.77
C TYR A 88 8.47 -11.70 14.81
N GLY A 89 8.19 -11.98 16.08
CA GLY A 89 8.17 -10.96 17.14
C GLY A 89 7.01 -9.97 17.03
N ILE A 90 5.92 -10.33 16.33
CA ILE A 90 4.71 -9.52 16.19
C ILE A 90 3.75 -9.87 17.33
N GLU A 91 3.60 -8.90 18.23
CA GLU A 91 2.65 -8.95 19.33
C GLU A 91 1.21 -9.03 18.79
N SER A 92 0.49 -10.07 19.20
CA SER A 92 -0.89 -10.31 18.78
C SER A 92 -1.64 -11.19 19.78
N TYR A 93 -2.96 -11.05 19.80
CA TYR A 93 -3.86 -11.69 20.75
C TYR A 93 -5.09 -12.22 20.04
N VAL A 94 -5.43 -13.49 20.24
CA VAL A 94 -6.77 -13.99 19.89
C VAL A 94 -7.70 -13.65 21.04
N LEU A 95 -8.71 -12.82 20.77
CA LEU A 95 -9.67 -12.33 21.76
C LEU A 95 -10.99 -13.09 21.64
N SER A 96 -11.61 -13.35 22.79
CA SER A 96 -13.01 -13.77 22.87
C SER A 96 -13.96 -12.63 22.46
N PRO A 97 -15.22 -12.93 22.11
CA PRO A 97 -16.23 -11.90 21.82
C PRO A 97 -16.39 -10.86 22.93
N ALA A 98 -16.29 -11.27 24.20
CA ALA A 98 -16.36 -10.35 25.34
C ALA A 98 -15.17 -9.39 25.38
N GLU A 99 -13.94 -9.89 25.25
CA GLU A 99 -12.73 -9.06 25.19
C GLU A 99 -12.74 -8.14 23.95
N THR A 100 -13.27 -8.61 22.82
CA THR A 100 -13.50 -7.79 21.63
C THR A 100 -14.48 -6.66 21.91
N LYS A 101 -15.56 -6.90 22.65
CA LYS A 101 -16.53 -5.88 23.02
C LYS A 101 -15.92 -4.82 23.94
N ASP A 102 -15.06 -5.23 24.86
CA ASP A 102 -14.34 -4.31 25.74
C ASP A 102 -13.37 -3.40 24.95
N LEU A 103 -12.67 -3.97 23.96
CA LEU A 103 -11.75 -3.24 23.09
C LEU A 103 -12.47 -2.34 22.06
N TYR A 104 -13.58 -2.81 21.50
CA TYR A 104 -14.37 -2.14 20.47
C TYR A 104 -15.86 -2.08 20.88
N PRO A 105 -16.26 -1.16 21.78
CA PRO A 105 -17.62 -1.11 22.32
C PRO A 105 -18.74 -0.98 21.29
N HIS A 106 -18.49 -0.36 20.15
CA HIS A 106 -19.48 -0.20 19.07
C HIS A 106 -19.68 -1.47 18.22
N MET A 107 -18.80 -2.47 18.35
CA MET A 107 -18.89 -3.68 17.56
C MET A 107 -20.03 -4.57 18.09
N ASN A 108 -20.88 -5.07 17.19
CA ASN A 108 -21.72 -6.21 17.52
C ASN A 108 -20.84 -7.47 17.56
N VAL A 109 -20.92 -8.24 18.64
CA VAL A 109 -20.09 -9.43 18.85
C VAL A 109 -20.90 -10.72 18.98
N ASP A 110 -22.23 -10.62 18.88
CA ASP A 110 -23.15 -11.75 19.13
C ASP A 110 -22.98 -12.89 18.12
N ASP A 111 -22.49 -12.58 16.93
CA ASP A 111 -22.25 -13.50 15.81
C ASP A 111 -20.75 -13.79 15.58
N LEU A 112 -19.88 -13.35 16.49
CA LEU A 112 -18.44 -13.56 16.39
C LEU A 112 -18.00 -14.79 17.17
N TYR A 113 -17.10 -15.57 16.58
CA TYR A 113 -16.39 -16.65 17.26
C TYR A 113 -15.15 -16.13 18.00
N GLY A 114 -14.62 -14.98 17.58
CA GLY A 114 -13.52 -14.27 18.20
C GLY A 114 -12.88 -13.28 17.23
N THR A 115 -11.75 -12.70 17.63
CA THR A 115 -10.96 -11.82 16.77
C THR A 115 -9.46 -12.03 16.96
N LEU A 116 -8.67 -11.58 16.00
CA LEU A 116 -7.23 -11.41 16.16
C LEU A 116 -6.93 -9.92 16.30
N TYR A 117 -6.32 -9.53 17.41
CA TYR A 117 -5.91 -8.16 17.68
C TYR A 117 -4.39 -8.03 17.58
N VAL A 118 -3.92 -7.03 16.82
CA VAL A 118 -2.51 -6.70 16.61
C VAL A 118 -2.30 -5.24 17.02
N PRO A 119 -1.82 -4.96 18.25
CA PRO A 119 -1.77 -3.60 18.80
C PRO A 119 -0.84 -2.65 18.04
N LYS A 120 0.18 -3.19 17.36
CA LYS A 120 1.20 -2.40 16.66
C LYS A 120 0.89 -2.14 15.18
N ASP A 121 -0.25 -2.62 14.70
CA ASP A 121 -0.78 -2.25 13.39
C ASP A 121 -1.38 -0.83 13.43
N GLY A 122 -1.75 -0.31 12.27
CA GLY A 122 -2.27 1.06 12.20
C GLY A 122 -2.45 1.59 10.80
N THR A 123 -2.36 2.91 10.68
CA THR A 123 -2.45 3.64 9.42
C THR A 123 -1.27 4.57 9.22
N MET A 124 -0.91 4.85 7.98
CA MET A 124 0.02 5.92 7.60
C MET A 124 -0.67 6.92 6.67
N ASP A 125 -0.14 8.13 6.59
CA ASP A 125 -0.47 9.06 5.51
C ASP A 125 0.34 8.67 4.26
N PRO A 126 -0.29 8.16 3.19
CA PRO A 126 0.43 7.72 2.00
C PRO A 126 1.16 8.86 1.30
N ALA A 127 0.54 10.05 1.25
CA ALA A 127 1.11 11.19 0.56
C ALA A 127 2.24 11.82 1.37
N GLY A 128 2.05 11.95 2.68
CA GLY A 128 3.10 12.34 3.63
C GLY A 128 4.30 11.40 3.58
N THR A 129 4.06 10.09 3.62
CA THR A 129 5.12 9.07 3.54
C THR A 129 5.91 9.17 2.23
N CYS A 130 5.24 9.31 1.09
CA CYS A 130 5.91 9.49 -0.22
C CYS A 130 6.76 10.76 -0.25
N THR A 131 6.24 11.87 0.29
CA THR A 131 6.96 13.13 0.40
C THR A 131 8.22 12.99 1.25
N THR A 132 8.11 12.33 2.41
CA THR A 132 9.25 12.10 3.31
C THR A 132 10.31 11.21 2.68
N LEU A 133 9.91 10.13 1.99
CA LEU A 133 10.82 9.26 1.23
C LEU A 133 11.55 10.02 0.12
N SER A 134 10.83 10.84 -0.65
CA SER A 134 11.43 11.65 -1.71
C SER A 134 12.45 12.63 -1.16
N ARG A 135 12.16 13.29 -0.03
CA ARG A 135 13.11 14.20 0.64
C ARG A 135 14.34 13.48 1.15
N ALA A 136 14.18 12.32 1.79
CA ALA A 136 15.30 11.48 2.22
C ALA A 136 16.19 11.08 1.04
N ALA A 137 15.59 10.66 -0.08
CA ALA A 137 16.31 10.29 -1.29
C ALA A 137 17.08 11.48 -1.88
N THR A 138 16.45 12.66 -1.99
CA THR A 138 17.11 13.86 -2.53
C THR A 138 18.22 14.37 -1.62
N ALA A 139 18.05 14.32 -0.30
CA ALA A 139 19.12 14.65 0.65
C ALA A 139 20.37 13.75 0.49
N ARG A 140 20.19 12.54 -0.03
CA ARG A 140 21.26 11.58 -0.37
C ARG A 140 21.72 11.65 -1.82
N GLY A 141 21.29 12.66 -2.59
CA GLY A 141 21.77 12.93 -3.95
C GLY A 141 20.94 12.32 -5.08
N ALA A 142 19.76 11.73 -4.80
CA ALA A 142 18.84 11.34 -5.86
C ALA A 142 18.16 12.56 -6.50
N SER A 143 17.92 12.49 -7.81
CA SER A 143 17.14 13.50 -8.55
C SER A 143 15.70 13.02 -8.72
N VAL A 144 14.74 13.89 -8.42
CA VAL A 144 13.31 13.63 -8.63
C VAL A 144 12.80 14.65 -9.64
N ILE A 145 12.25 14.16 -10.75
CA ILE A 145 11.79 15.00 -11.87
C ILE A 145 10.31 14.69 -12.13
N GLU A 146 9.46 15.59 -11.67
CA GLU A 146 8.02 15.58 -11.93
C GLU A 146 7.69 16.22 -13.30
N ASN A 147 6.47 16.01 -13.79
CA ASN A 147 5.98 16.45 -15.10
C ASN A 147 6.85 15.94 -16.26
N CYS A 148 7.44 14.76 -16.11
CA CYS A 148 8.42 14.18 -17.03
C CYS A 148 8.01 12.75 -17.42
N PRO A 149 7.00 12.59 -18.30
CA PRO A 149 6.63 11.29 -18.83
C PRO A 149 7.82 10.63 -19.53
N VAL A 150 8.04 9.36 -19.23
CA VAL A 150 8.81 8.47 -20.10
C VAL A 150 8.02 8.24 -21.38
N THR A 151 8.64 8.46 -22.53
CA THR A 151 8.02 8.26 -23.86
C THR A 151 8.60 7.05 -24.59
N GLY A 152 9.71 6.50 -24.13
CA GLY A 152 10.37 5.34 -24.72
C GLY A 152 11.47 4.77 -23.84
N ILE A 153 11.78 3.49 -24.04
CA ILE A 153 12.91 2.81 -23.41
C ILE A 153 13.76 2.20 -24.53
N GLN A 154 14.99 2.69 -24.68
CA GLN A 154 15.93 2.14 -25.65
C GLN A 154 16.53 0.85 -25.10
N VAL A 155 16.39 -0.23 -25.85
CA VAL A 155 17.03 -1.51 -25.57
C VAL A 155 18.04 -1.85 -26.65
N LYS A 156 19.17 -2.44 -26.26
CA LYS A 156 20.24 -2.88 -27.14
C LYS A 156 20.70 -4.28 -26.74
N ALA A 157 21.01 -5.11 -27.72
CA ALA A 157 21.68 -6.37 -27.47
C ALA A 157 23.11 -6.11 -26.97
N ASP A 158 23.52 -6.82 -25.93
CA ASP A 158 24.93 -6.92 -25.55
C ASP A 158 25.69 -7.90 -26.46
N ASP A 159 26.98 -8.10 -26.19
CA ASP A 159 27.84 -9.00 -26.97
C ASP A 159 27.38 -10.48 -26.94
N LEU A 160 26.50 -10.85 -25.99
CA LEU A 160 25.91 -12.18 -25.85
C LEU A 160 24.50 -12.26 -26.46
N GLY A 161 24.02 -11.20 -27.10
CA GLY A 161 22.68 -11.12 -27.69
C GLY A 161 21.56 -10.83 -26.69
N VAL A 162 21.89 -10.56 -25.42
CA VAL A 162 20.90 -10.26 -24.37
C VAL A 162 20.46 -8.82 -24.48
N GLN A 163 19.14 -8.60 -24.61
CA GLN A 163 18.58 -7.25 -24.62
C GLN A 163 18.77 -6.58 -23.25
N ARG A 164 19.42 -5.42 -23.24
CA ARG A 164 19.64 -4.58 -22.06
C ARG A 164 19.13 -3.17 -22.31
N VAL A 165 18.66 -2.52 -21.26
CA VAL A 165 18.34 -1.10 -21.31
C VAL A 165 19.61 -0.29 -21.58
N ALA A 166 19.50 0.68 -22.47
CA ALA A 166 20.56 1.63 -22.80
C ALA A 166 20.19 3.07 -22.42
N ALA A 167 18.91 3.42 -22.52
CA ALA A 167 18.43 4.76 -22.20
C ALA A 167 16.92 4.83 -21.96
N VAL A 168 16.50 5.91 -21.32
CA VAL A 168 15.11 6.33 -21.16
C VAL A 168 14.89 7.62 -21.95
N GLU A 169 13.82 7.67 -22.74
CA GLU A 169 13.44 8.83 -23.55
C GLU A 169 12.32 9.62 -22.87
N THR A 170 12.40 10.94 -22.96
CA THR A 170 11.39 11.88 -22.48
C THR A 170 11.27 13.04 -23.47
N ASN A 171 10.23 13.86 -23.36
CA ASN A 171 10.09 15.09 -24.15
C ASN A 171 11.17 16.15 -23.85
N TYR A 172 11.95 15.96 -22.77
CA TYR A 172 13.01 16.88 -22.35
C TYR A 172 14.41 16.37 -22.70
N GLY A 173 14.50 15.21 -23.35
CA GLY A 173 15.74 14.57 -23.75
C GLY A 173 15.85 13.12 -23.29
N THR A 174 17.03 12.54 -23.52
CA THR A 174 17.33 11.13 -23.27
C THR A 174 18.29 10.99 -22.09
N ILE A 175 17.97 10.09 -21.16
CA ILE A 175 18.83 9.74 -20.03
C ILE A 175 19.46 8.38 -20.31
N GLN A 176 20.78 8.35 -20.49
CA GLN A 176 21.52 7.09 -20.63
C GLN A 176 21.58 6.38 -19.28
N THR A 177 21.17 5.12 -19.26
CA THR A 177 21.19 4.31 -18.03
C THR A 177 21.29 2.83 -18.37
N PRO A 178 22.06 2.04 -17.59
CA PRO A 178 22.10 0.58 -17.74
C PRO A 178 20.90 -0.11 -17.06
N CYS A 179 20.10 0.62 -16.27
CA CYS A 179 19.06 0.05 -15.43
C CYS A 179 17.83 0.97 -15.34
N VAL A 180 16.65 0.36 -15.41
CA VAL A 180 15.36 1.01 -15.18
C VAL A 180 14.56 0.13 -14.22
N VAL A 181 14.00 0.74 -13.18
CA VAL A 181 13.06 0.07 -12.26
C VAL A 181 11.66 0.58 -12.58
N ASN A 182 10.78 -0.31 -13.02
CA ASN A 182 9.40 0.04 -13.34
C ASN A 182 8.54 0.08 -12.07
N CYS A 183 8.28 1.29 -11.59
CA CYS A 183 7.41 1.58 -10.44
C CYS A 183 6.11 2.30 -10.84
N ALA A 184 5.66 2.15 -12.10
CA ALA A 184 4.58 2.97 -12.68
C ALA A 184 3.15 2.53 -12.31
N GLY A 185 2.96 1.79 -11.21
CA GLY A 185 1.65 1.36 -10.72
C GLY A 185 0.78 0.68 -11.80
N VAL A 186 -0.45 1.16 -11.98
CA VAL A 186 -1.39 0.63 -12.99
C VAL A 186 -0.88 0.78 -14.44
N TRP A 187 0.05 1.69 -14.69
CA TRP A 187 0.67 1.90 -16.01
C TRP A 187 1.91 1.03 -16.25
N ALA A 188 2.31 0.18 -15.28
CA ALA A 188 3.51 -0.65 -15.39
C ALA A 188 3.51 -1.55 -16.64
N ARG A 189 2.33 -2.04 -17.06
CA ARG A 189 2.17 -2.82 -18.29
C ARG A 189 2.50 -2.01 -19.54
N ALA A 190 1.95 -0.80 -19.66
CA ALA A 190 2.20 0.08 -20.80
C ALA A 190 3.68 0.50 -20.86
N LEU A 191 4.30 0.83 -19.72
CA LEU A 191 5.73 1.15 -19.67
C LEU A 191 6.61 -0.06 -20.03
N GLY A 192 6.25 -1.26 -19.57
CA GLY A 192 6.97 -2.49 -19.89
C GLY A 192 6.99 -2.79 -21.39
N GLN A 193 5.87 -2.53 -22.09
CA GLN A 193 5.77 -2.72 -23.53
C GLN A 193 6.75 -1.85 -24.32
N MET A 194 7.10 -0.65 -23.84
CA MET A 194 8.13 0.20 -24.46
C MET A 194 9.51 -0.47 -24.51
N ALA A 195 9.78 -1.40 -23.58
CA ALA A 195 11.01 -2.20 -23.54
C ALA A 195 10.82 -3.64 -24.08
N GLY A 196 9.67 -3.96 -24.68
CA GLY A 196 9.33 -5.31 -25.14
C GLY A 196 9.04 -6.31 -24.02
N VAL A 197 8.74 -5.83 -22.80
CA VAL A 197 8.45 -6.67 -21.63
C VAL A 197 6.95 -6.69 -21.33
N ASN A 198 6.37 -7.88 -21.22
CA ASN A 198 4.99 -8.05 -20.80
C ASN A 198 4.88 -8.11 -19.27
N VAL A 199 4.31 -7.08 -18.65
CA VAL A 199 3.98 -7.09 -17.21
C VAL A 199 2.55 -7.65 -17.03
N PRO A 200 2.37 -8.78 -16.33
CA PRO A 200 1.06 -9.43 -16.15
C PRO A 200 0.26 -8.75 -15.03
N LEU A 201 -0.20 -7.53 -15.30
CA LEU A 201 -1.01 -6.72 -14.39
C LEU A 201 -2.27 -6.22 -15.09
N VAL A 202 -3.38 -6.17 -14.35
CA VAL A 202 -4.66 -5.58 -14.76
C VAL A 202 -5.11 -4.62 -13.66
N ALA A 203 -5.62 -3.45 -14.04
CA ALA A 203 -6.20 -2.50 -13.09
C ALA A 203 -7.65 -2.88 -12.78
N MET A 204 -8.08 -2.62 -11.55
CA MET A 204 -9.41 -2.94 -11.06
C MET A 204 -9.95 -1.75 -10.28
N GLN A 205 -11.25 -1.51 -10.40
CA GLN A 205 -11.93 -0.52 -9.56
C GLN A 205 -12.04 -1.04 -8.13
N HIS A 206 -11.81 -0.15 -7.18
CA HIS A 206 -11.99 -0.40 -5.76
C HIS A 206 -12.64 0.84 -5.15
N ALA A 207 -13.73 0.64 -4.41
CA ALA A 207 -14.48 1.73 -3.80
C ALA A 207 -14.40 1.66 -2.28
N TYR A 208 -14.49 2.83 -1.66
CA TYR A 208 -14.77 2.95 -0.24
C TYR A 208 -15.75 4.10 -0.03
N VAL A 209 -16.54 3.98 1.03
CA VAL A 209 -17.44 5.04 1.49
C VAL A 209 -16.85 5.65 2.76
N VAL A 210 -17.11 6.92 3.00
CA VAL A 210 -16.78 7.59 4.25
C VAL A 210 -18.09 7.95 4.93
N THR A 211 -18.25 7.51 6.17
CA THR A 211 -19.46 7.81 6.95
C THR A 211 -19.46 9.27 7.40
N GLU A 212 -20.62 9.74 7.84
CA GLU A 212 -20.68 10.88 8.75
C GLU A 212 -20.06 10.53 10.11
N ARG A 213 -19.96 11.52 10.99
CA ARG A 213 -19.48 11.33 12.37
C ARG A 213 -20.33 10.30 13.11
N ILE A 214 -19.64 9.39 13.82
CA ILE A 214 -20.24 8.39 14.70
C ILE A 214 -19.84 8.73 16.14
N GLU A 215 -20.82 8.98 17.00
CA GLU A 215 -20.57 9.33 18.39
C GLU A 215 -19.85 8.20 19.13
N GLY A 216 -18.76 8.54 19.82
CA GLY A 216 -17.96 7.61 20.62
C GLY A 216 -16.94 6.77 19.83
N ILE A 217 -16.91 6.84 18.49
CA ILE A 217 -15.86 6.19 17.69
C ILE A 217 -14.60 7.05 17.70
N GLN A 218 -13.62 6.68 18.54
CA GLN A 218 -12.29 7.30 18.61
C GLN A 218 -11.27 6.31 19.16
N ASN A 219 -10.02 6.36 18.70
CA ASN A 219 -8.89 5.55 19.18
C ASN A 219 -9.14 4.03 19.17
N MET A 220 -9.99 3.54 18.27
CA MET A 220 -10.25 2.12 18.09
C MET A 220 -9.33 1.51 17.03
N PRO A 221 -9.04 0.20 17.11
CA PRO A 221 -8.35 -0.51 16.04
C PRO A 221 -9.08 -0.42 14.71
N ASN A 222 -8.32 -0.40 13.62
CA ASN A 222 -8.90 -0.58 12.30
C ASN A 222 -9.43 -2.03 12.21
N VAL A 223 -10.48 -2.25 11.43
CA VAL A 223 -11.12 -3.57 11.31
C VAL A 223 -10.87 -4.18 9.94
N ARG A 224 -10.58 -5.48 9.90
CA ARG A 224 -10.59 -6.29 8.69
C ARG A 224 -11.51 -7.49 8.88
N ASP A 225 -12.57 -7.55 8.09
CA ASP A 225 -13.44 -8.72 8.02
C ASP A 225 -13.20 -9.44 6.68
N HIS A 226 -12.52 -10.58 6.75
CA HIS A 226 -12.23 -11.38 5.58
C HIS A 226 -13.43 -12.21 5.13
N ASP A 227 -14.38 -12.51 6.01
CA ASP A 227 -15.55 -13.32 5.69
C ASP A 227 -16.59 -12.48 4.94
N ALA A 228 -16.79 -11.23 5.37
CA ALA A 228 -17.62 -10.24 4.67
C ALA A 228 -16.87 -9.48 3.56
N SER A 229 -15.55 -9.72 3.39
CA SER A 229 -14.71 -9.05 2.41
C SER A 229 -14.66 -7.51 2.54
N VAL A 230 -14.73 -6.99 3.77
CA VAL A 230 -14.70 -5.55 4.05
C VAL A 230 -13.55 -5.14 4.98
N TYR A 231 -13.21 -3.86 4.98
CA TYR A 231 -12.31 -3.26 5.95
C TYR A 231 -12.86 -1.91 6.39
N LEU A 232 -12.59 -1.55 7.64
CA LEU A 232 -12.96 -0.28 8.23
C LEU A 232 -11.69 0.39 8.74
N ARG A 233 -11.44 1.60 8.24
CA ARG A 233 -10.41 2.49 8.76
C ARG A 233 -11.05 3.56 9.62
N LEU A 234 -10.46 3.80 10.78
CA LEU A 234 -10.81 4.95 11.60
C LEU A 234 -10.27 6.24 10.98
N GLN A 235 -11.14 7.25 10.85
CA GLN A 235 -10.79 8.58 10.36
C GLN A 235 -11.36 9.64 11.30
N GLY A 236 -10.61 9.95 12.36
CA GLY A 236 -11.10 10.84 13.41
C GLY A 236 -12.28 10.21 14.14
N ASP A 237 -13.46 10.83 13.99
CA ASP A 237 -14.74 10.37 14.52
C ASP A 237 -15.67 9.77 13.44
N ALA A 238 -15.13 9.43 12.26
CA ALA A 238 -15.83 8.76 11.17
C ALA A 238 -15.11 7.45 10.75
N LEU A 239 -15.77 6.67 9.90
CA LEU A 239 -15.21 5.44 9.34
C LEU A 239 -15.09 5.55 7.81
N SER A 240 -13.95 5.11 7.29
CA SER A 240 -13.79 4.77 5.88
C SER A 240 -13.99 3.27 5.72
N VAL A 241 -15.01 2.87 4.96
CA VAL A 241 -15.41 1.48 4.78
C VAL A 241 -15.17 1.08 3.32
N GLY A 242 -14.24 0.16 3.08
CA GLY A 242 -14.00 -0.41 1.75
C GLY A 242 -14.38 -1.87 1.69
N GLY A 243 -14.92 -2.30 0.56
CA GLY A 243 -15.31 -3.68 0.31
C GLY A 243 -14.60 -4.25 -0.91
N TYR A 244 -14.52 -5.58 -0.98
CA TYR A 244 -14.14 -6.30 -2.19
C TYR A 244 -15.37 -7.05 -2.70
N GLU A 245 -15.99 -6.54 -3.75
CA GLU A 245 -17.19 -7.12 -4.33
C GLU A 245 -16.88 -8.42 -5.08
N SER A 246 -17.83 -9.35 -5.09
CA SER A 246 -17.70 -10.61 -5.84
C SER A 246 -17.78 -10.41 -7.37
N ASN A 247 -18.11 -9.21 -7.84
CA ASN A 247 -18.18 -8.83 -9.25
C ASN A 247 -17.17 -7.71 -9.55
N PRO A 248 -15.87 -8.05 -9.66
CA PRO A 248 -14.82 -7.05 -9.87
C PRO A 248 -14.99 -6.36 -11.23
N ILE A 249 -14.82 -5.04 -11.25
CA ILE A 249 -14.82 -4.25 -12.47
C ILE A 249 -13.36 -3.99 -12.88
N PHE A 250 -12.90 -4.71 -13.89
CA PHE A 250 -11.57 -4.52 -14.46
C PHE A 250 -11.53 -3.34 -15.43
N TRP A 251 -10.40 -2.65 -15.47
CA TRP A 251 -10.08 -1.72 -16.55
C TRP A 251 -9.33 -2.49 -17.63
N GLU A 252 -10.01 -2.74 -18.75
CA GLU A 252 -9.48 -3.56 -19.84
C GLU A 252 -8.23 -2.95 -20.47
N GLU A 253 -8.14 -1.62 -20.54
CA GLU A 253 -7.00 -0.92 -21.10
C GLU A 253 -6.61 0.31 -20.27
N VAL A 254 -5.36 0.33 -19.81
CA VAL A 254 -4.74 1.48 -19.15
C VAL A 254 -3.71 2.06 -20.10
N ILE A 255 -4.10 3.10 -20.84
CA ILE A 255 -3.25 3.76 -21.84
C ILE A 255 -2.26 4.67 -21.10
N TRP A 256 -0.99 4.66 -21.53
CA TRP A 256 0.09 5.46 -20.92
C TRP A 256 -0.24 6.96 -20.80
N ASP A 257 -0.86 7.52 -21.85
CA ASP A 257 -1.22 8.94 -21.92
C ASP A 257 -2.56 9.28 -21.22
N SER A 258 -3.24 8.29 -20.63
CA SER A 258 -4.50 8.53 -19.92
C SER A 258 -4.24 9.17 -18.55
N ALA A 259 -4.71 10.41 -18.39
CA ALA A 259 -4.50 11.24 -17.21
C ALA A 259 -5.48 10.98 -16.04
N CYS A 260 -6.39 9.99 -16.14
CA CYS A 260 -7.53 9.93 -15.23
C CYS A 260 -7.67 8.63 -14.45
N LEU A 261 -7.24 8.66 -13.17
CA LEU A 261 -7.89 7.92 -12.08
C LEU A 261 -8.92 8.80 -11.33
N LYS A 262 -9.00 10.10 -11.63
CA LYS A 262 -9.84 11.07 -10.90
C LYS A 262 -11.32 11.08 -11.31
N SER A 263 -11.65 10.67 -12.53
CA SER A 263 -13.01 10.81 -13.08
C SER A 263 -13.99 9.69 -12.70
N SER A 264 -13.53 8.61 -12.08
CA SER A 264 -14.36 7.45 -11.71
C SER A 264 -14.81 7.42 -10.25
N CYS A 265 -14.29 8.30 -9.38
CA CYS A 265 -14.68 8.35 -7.96
C CYS A 265 -15.85 9.32 -7.66
N ALA A 266 -16.40 9.99 -8.67
CA ALA A 266 -17.50 10.93 -8.52
C ALA A 266 -18.65 10.57 -9.47
N LYS A 267 -19.28 9.41 -9.26
CA LYS A 267 -20.65 9.13 -9.68
C LYS A 267 -21.36 8.32 -8.62
#